data_AF-A0A0G1QEN2-F1
#
_entry.id   AF-A0A0G1QEN2-F1
#
_cell.length_a   1.000
_cell.length_b   1.000
_cell.length_c   1.000
_cell.angle_alpha   90.00
_cell.angle_beta   90.00
_cell.angle_gamma   90.00
#
_symmetry.space_group_name_H-M   'P 1'
#
loop_
_entity.id
_entity.type
_entity.pdbx_description
1 polymer ?
#
loop_
_entity_poly.entity_id
_entity_poly.type
_entity_poly.pdbx_seq_one_letter_code
_entity_poly.pdbx_strand_id
1 'polypeptide(L)'
;MKVVAIATSRKQTSRLILEKALGPDLSGQIDIYDMSEFGSKKDPEAWEKIFKHLGGVDVIIEDGEKNLEAAYQAALWLDYIPVKSTTMISL
;
A
#
# COMPACT_ATOMS: atom_id res chain seq x y z
N MET A 1 3.55 -14.88 4.33
CA MET A 1 3.82 -13.47 3.98
C MET A 1 2.64 -12.96 3.17
N LYS A 2 1.99 -11.87 3.58
CA LYS A 2 0.85 -11.27 2.87
C LYS A 2 1.32 -10.02 2.13
N VAL A 3 0.97 -9.87 0.86
CA VAL A 3 1.31 -8.68 0.06
C VAL A 3 0.03 -7.89 -0.21
N VAL A 4 0.11 -6.58 -0.01
CA VAL A 4 -1.02 -5.66 -0.19
C VAL A 4 -0.59 -4.53 -1.10
N ALA A 5 -1.38 -4.26 -2.14
CA ALA A 5 -1.22 -3.13 -3.04
C ALA A 5 -2.22 -2.02 -2.65
N ILE A 6 -1.71 -0.82 -2.41
CA ILE A 6 -2.52 0.35 -2.07
C ILE A 6 -2.27 1.43 -3.13
N ALA A 7 -3.30 1.76 -3.90
CA ALA A 7 -3.21 2.68 -5.03
C ALA A 7 -4.35 3.69 -5.02
N THR A 8 -4.17 4.85 -5.65
CA THR A 8 -5.27 5.82 -5.88
C THR A 8 -6.17 5.43 -7.06
N SER A 9 -5.75 4.42 -7.84
CA SER A 9 -6.53 3.88 -8.94
C SER A 9 -7.60 2.92 -8.42
N ARG A 10 -8.68 2.77 -9.20
CA ARG A 10 -9.74 1.80 -8.92
C ARG A 10 -9.18 0.39 -8.81
N LYS A 11 -9.74 -0.40 -7.89
CA LYS A 11 -9.33 -1.81 -7.64
C LYS A 11 -9.24 -2.64 -8.92
N GLN A 12 -10.20 -2.50 -9.83
CA GLN A 12 -10.22 -3.22 -11.11
C GLN A 12 -9.04 -2.86 -12.02
N THR A 13 -8.68 -1.57 -12.09
CA THR A 13 -7.52 -1.10 -12.87
C THR A 13 -6.22 -1.63 -12.28
N SER A 14 -6.05 -1.54 -10.96
CA SER A 14 -4.88 -2.10 -10.28
C SER A 14 -4.77 -3.61 -10.46
N ARG A 15 -5.90 -4.34 -10.42
CA ARG A 15 -5.93 -5.78 -10.67
C ARG A 15 -5.43 -6.11 -12.08
N LEU A 16 -5.94 -5.42 -13.10
CA LEU A 16 -5.51 -5.61 -14.49
C LEU A 16 -4.00 -5.36 -14.68
N ILE A 17 -3.47 -4.31 -14.05
CA ILE A 17 -2.04 -4.00 -14.10
C ILE A 17 -1.21 -5.13 -13.48
N LEU A 18 -1.61 -5.62 -12.30
CA LEU A 18 -0.92 -6.71 -11.61
C LEU A 18 -1.00 -8.03 -12.38
N GLU A 19 -2.17 -8.36 -12.94
CA GLU A 19 -2.34 -9.54 -13.79
C GLU A 19 -1.42 -9.50 -15.00
N LYS A 20 -1.27 -8.33 -15.63
CA LYS A 20 -0.36 -8.16 -16.78
C LYS A 20 1.13 -8.28 -16.38
N ALA A 21 1.50 -7.79 -15.21
CA ALA A 21 2.90 -7.78 -14.76
C ALA A 21 3.36 -9.12 -14.16
N LEU A 22 2.46 -9.82 -13.47
CA LEU A 22 2.80 -10.99 -12.64
C LEU A 22 2.07 -12.28 -13.06
N GLY A 23 1.07 -12.18 -13.94
CA GLY A 23 0.16 -13.28 -14.27
C GLY A 23 -1.02 -13.41 -13.29
N PRO A 24 -2.07 -14.15 -13.67
CA PRO A 24 -3.30 -14.29 -12.87
C PRO A 24 -3.07 -15.01 -11.53
N ASP A 25 -2.18 -16.01 -11.49
CA ASP A 25 -1.96 -16.82 -10.28
C ASP A 25 -1.29 -16.02 -9.14
N LEU A 26 -0.30 -15.18 -9.47
CA LEU A 26 0.40 -14.35 -8.49
C LEU A 26 -0.42 -13.11 -8.13
N SER A 27 -1.04 -12.45 -9.10
CA SER A 27 -1.87 -11.27 -8.86
C SER A 27 -3.13 -11.58 -8.03
N GLY A 28 -3.66 -12.81 -8.13
CA GLY A 28 -4.77 -13.29 -7.29
C GLY A 28 -4.43 -13.40 -5.80
N GLN A 29 -3.13 -13.44 -5.45
CA GLN A 29 -2.66 -13.53 -4.05
C GLN A 29 -2.42 -12.15 -3.41
N ILE A 30 -2.57 -11.06 -4.17
CA ILE A 30 -2.34 -9.68 -3.70
C ILE A 30 -3.69 -9.04 -3.38
N ASP A 31 -3.85 -8.58 -2.13
CA ASP A 31 -5.00 -7.76 -1.74
C ASP A 31 -4.83 -6.34 -2.26
N ILE A 32 -5.92 -5.72 -2.72
CA ILE A 32 -5.89 -4.39 -3.33
C ILE A 32 -6.83 -3.46 -2.58
N TYR A 33 -6.28 -2.33 -2.11
CA TYR A 33 -7.05 -1.21 -1.57
C TYR A 33 -6.97 -0.02 -2.51
N ASP A 34 -8.14 0.57 -2.77
CA ASP A 34 -8.27 1.83 -3.48
C ASP A 34 -8.27 2.95 -2.44
N MET A 35 -7.15 3.68 -2.37
CA MET A 35 -6.94 4.78 -1.45
C MET A 35 -8.00 5.88 -1.61
N SER A 36 -8.59 6.04 -2.81
CA SER A 36 -9.63 7.05 -3.03
C SER A 36 -10.90 6.79 -2.20
N GLU A 37 -11.11 5.56 -1.72
CA GLU A 37 -12.18 5.21 -0.77
C GLU A 37 -11.90 5.72 0.66
N PHE A 38 -10.66 6.10 0.97
CA PHE A 38 -10.21 6.42 2.34
C PHE A 38 -9.72 7.88 2.52
N GLY A 39 -9.07 8.43 1.49
CA GLY A 39 -8.49 9.78 1.50
C GLY A 39 -7.31 9.95 0.55
N SER A 40 -6.39 10.84 0.89
CA SER A 40 -5.14 11.06 0.14
C SER A 40 -4.02 10.16 0.65
N LYS A 41 -3.13 9.71 -0.24
CA LYS A 41 -1.88 9.02 0.15
C LYS A 41 -0.93 9.90 0.97
N LYS A 42 -1.16 11.21 1.04
CA LYS A 42 -0.34 12.15 1.84
C LYS A 42 -0.88 12.34 3.25
N ASP A 43 -2.03 11.75 3.57
CA ASP A 43 -2.72 11.93 4.85
C ASP A 43 -2.55 10.66 5.70
N PRO A 44 -1.87 10.71 6.85
CA PRO A 44 -1.67 9.54 7.71
C PRO A 44 -2.98 8.88 8.13
N GLU A 45 -4.04 9.64 8.36
CA GLU A 45 -5.36 9.13 8.78
C GLU A 45 -6.00 8.23 7.71
N ALA A 46 -5.68 8.42 6.42
CA ALA A 46 -6.17 7.56 5.35
C ALA A 46 -5.48 6.18 5.40
N TRP A 47 -4.17 6.15 5.66
CA TRP A 47 -3.40 4.93 5.83
C TRP A 47 -3.79 4.17 7.10
N GLU A 48 -4.03 4.88 8.21
CA GLU A 48 -4.42 4.29 9.48
C GLU A 48 -5.71 3.45 9.34
N LYS A 49 -6.70 3.95 8.58
CA LYS A 49 -7.94 3.21 8.30
C LYS A 49 -7.68 1.88 7.60
N ILE A 50 -6.79 1.88 6.60
CA ILE A 50 -6.42 0.65 5.87
C ILE A 50 -5.65 -0.29 6.80
N PHE A 51 -4.66 0.21 7.55
CA PHE A 51 -3.82 -0.60 8.42
C PHE A 51 -4.59 -1.26 9.55
N LYS A 52 -5.61 -0.59 10.10
CA LYS A 52 -6.56 -1.21 11.05
C LYS A 52 -7.27 -2.44 10.49
N HIS A 53 -7.51 -2.50 9.17
CA HIS A 53 -8.10 -3.68 8.52
C HIS A 53 -7.09 -4.81 8.29
N LEU A 54 -5.78 -4.48 8.24
CA LEU A 54 -4.71 -5.46 8.02
C LEU A 54 -4.27 -6.16 9.32
N GLY A 55 -4.32 -5.46 10.45
CA GLY A 55 -3.89 -5.99 11.75
C GLY A 55 -2.37 -6.07 11.92
N GLY A 56 -1.60 -5.36 11.10
CA GLY A 56 -0.15 -5.29 11.16
C GLY A 56 0.49 -4.88 9.82
N VAL A 57 1.69 -4.29 9.87
CA VAL A 57 2.50 -3.94 8.70
C VAL A 57 3.98 -4.11 9.05
N ASP A 58 4.68 -4.99 8.33
CA ASP A 58 6.12 -5.24 8.56
C ASP A 58 7.02 -4.38 7.65
N VAL A 59 6.56 -4.07 6.44
CA VAL A 59 7.32 -3.34 5.42
C VAL A 59 6.39 -2.40 4.65
N ILE A 60 6.85 -1.17 4.40
CA ILE A 60 6.17 -0.21 3.53
C ILE A 60 7.12 0.13 2.37
N ILE A 61 6.62 -0.07 1.15
CA ILE A 61 7.32 0.28 -0.09
C ILE A 61 6.49 1.32 -0.83
N GLU A 62 7.06 2.52 -1.02
CA GLU A 62 6.39 3.63 -1.72
C GLU A 62 7.45 4.55 -2.34
N ASP A 63 7.20 5.02 -3.56
CA ASP A 63 8.14 5.83 -4.35
C ASP A 63 8.10 7.32 -3.96
N GLY A 64 6.93 7.83 -3.59
CA GLY A 64 6.76 9.20 -3.12
C GLY A 64 7.12 9.37 -1.64
N GLU A 65 8.16 10.15 -1.33
CA GLU A 65 8.63 10.41 0.04
C GLU A 65 7.52 10.86 0.99
N LYS A 66 6.67 11.80 0.56
CA LYS A 66 5.53 12.28 1.37
C LYS A 66 4.49 11.20 1.63
N ASN A 67 4.27 10.30 0.67
CA ASN A 67 3.33 9.20 0.82
C ASN A 67 3.90 8.16 1.79
N LEU A 68 5.19 7.83 1.65
CA LEU A 68 5.90 6.91 2.54
C LEU A 68 5.91 7.41 3.98
N GLU A 69 6.14 8.71 4.18
CA GLU A 69 6.13 9.30 5.53
C GLU A 69 4.73 9.26 6.14
N ALA A 70 3.69 9.59 5.38
CA ALA A 70 2.32 9.51 5.87
C ALA A 70 1.93 8.08 6.26
N ALA A 71 2.27 7.09 5.44
CA ALA A 71 2.04 5.68 5.73
C ALA A 71 2.81 5.25 6.99
N TYR A 72 4.07 5.64 7.12
CA TYR A 72 4.89 5.28 8.28
C TYR A 72 4.37 5.87 9.59
N GLN A 73 3.96 7.15 9.58
CA GLN A 73 3.35 7.77 10.75
C GLN A 73 2.08 7.03 11.18
N ALA A 74 1.24 6.64 10.23
CA ALA A 74 0.04 5.86 10.51
C ALA A 74 0.35 4.48 11.12
N ALA A 75 1.43 3.83 10.67
CA ALA A 75 1.89 2.57 11.26
C ALA A 75 2.34 2.77 12.72
N LEU A 76 3.11 3.82 12.99
CA LEU A 76 3.59 4.13 14.35
C LEU A 76 2.42 4.44 15.31
N TRP A 77 1.36 5.11 14.85
CA TRP A 77 0.16 5.36 15.66
C TRP A 77 -0.57 4.08 16.08
N LEU A 78 -0.35 2.98 15.36
CA LEU A 78 -0.91 1.65 15.63
C LEU A 78 0.09 0.72 16.31
N ASP A 79 1.21 1.27 16.82
CA ASP A 79 2.32 0.52 17.41
C ASP A 79 2.96 -0.50 16.46
N TYR A 80 2.83 -0.30 15.15
CA TYR A 80 3.55 -1.08 14.14
C TYR A 80 4.91 -0.46 13.89
N ILE A 81 5.96 -1.29 13.77
CA ILE A 81 7.34 -0.84 13.53
C ILE A 81 7.83 -1.38 12.18
N PRO A 82 7.30 -0.87 11.05
CA PRO A 82 7.66 -1.40 9.74
C PRO A 82 9.04 -0.89 9.29
N VAL A 83 9.67 -1.64 8.40
CA VAL A 83 10.78 -1.16 7.59
C VAL A 83 10.24 -0.27 6.47
N LYS A 84 10.78 0.94 6.31
CA LYS A 84 10.50 1.82 5.17
C LYS A 84 11.47 1.55 4.03
N SER A 85 10.99 1.51 2.79
CA SER A 85 11.83 1.48 1.59
C SER A 85 11.26 2.38 0.50
N THR A 86 12.07 3.29 -0.04
CA THR A 86 11.80 3.93 -1.32
C THR A 86 12.41 3.07 -2.42
N THR A 87 11.60 2.63 -3.39
CA THR A 87 12.16 1.95 -4.56
C THR A 87 12.15 2.95 -5.71
N MET A 88 13.31 3.48 -6.09
CA MET A 88 13.48 4.04 -7.43
C MET A 88 13.63 2.87 -8.38
N ILE A 89 12.54 2.48 -9.05
CA ILE A 89 12.67 1.64 -10.24
C ILE A 89 13.13 2.57 -11.36
N SER A 90 14.43 2.57 -11.66
CA SER A 90 14.93 3.09 -12.92
C SER A 90 14.41 2.16 -14.02
N LEU A 91 13.37 2.58 -14.74
CA LEU A 91 12.93 1.92 -15.97
C LEU A 91 13.87 2.28 -17.13
#